data_AF-A0A843DYJ9-F1
#
_entry.id   AF-A0A843DYJ9-F1
#
_cell.length_a   1.000
_cell.length_b   1.000
_cell.length_c   1.000
_cell.angle_alpha   90.00
_cell.angle_beta   90.00
_cell.angle_gamma   90.00
#
_symmetry.space_group_name_H-M   'P 1'
#
loop_
_entity.id
_entity.type
_entity.pdbx_description
1 polymer ?
#
loop_
_entity_poly.entity_id
_entity_poly.type
_entity_poly.pdbx_seq_one_letter_code
_entity_poly.pdbx_strand_id
1 'polypeptide(L)'
;GIEVHQGPGCPVCVTTSHEVADAITLARNGVTVCAFGDLMRVPTTIGSLFDAKTDGADVRIVYSIEDAVRMAREQTTPLTFVGVGFETTAPSTGVPLIKGGLPENFSIYSCHRYTMPAVEAIIGLGENTIDGFIMPGHVAVITGMDPFYDLLKRYNLPQVVAGFEPLDMLMACYMLAKQLYEKEARAENEYTRLVRESGNMKAKEIIKQVFHPIDMNWRGFPVIPKSVMAINDEFAAFDAHKVHEDILAKTPAVAEEAKGCSCGQVLRGLITSEQCPMFGKGCKPTSPMGPCMVSAEGNCNIAYRFRGRL
;
A
#
# COMPACT_ATOMS: atom_id res chain seq x y z
N GLY A 1 -19.80 14.84 17.84
CA GLY A 1 -19.28 13.67 18.58
C GLY A 1 -17.83 13.46 18.18
N ILE A 2 -17.27 12.26 18.40
CA ILE A 2 -15.98 11.84 17.81
C ILE A 2 -16.31 10.77 16.76
N GLU A 3 -15.83 10.97 15.54
CA GLU A 3 -15.94 10.01 14.43
C GLU A 3 -14.54 9.66 13.94
N VAL A 4 -14.29 8.38 13.68
CA VAL A 4 -12.98 7.89 13.24
C VAL A 4 -13.13 7.28 11.85
N HIS A 5 -12.43 7.87 10.88
CA HIS A 5 -12.42 7.42 9.51
C HIS A 5 -11.10 6.71 9.20
N GLN A 6 -11.17 5.63 8.41
CA GLN A 6 -9.97 4.96 7.91
C GLN A 6 -9.55 5.60 6.59
N GLY A 7 -8.32 6.11 6.54
CA GLY A 7 -7.69 6.57 5.32
C GLY A 7 -7.14 5.44 4.44
N PRO A 8 -6.25 5.74 3.48
CA PRO A 8 -5.68 4.79 2.53
C PRO A 8 -4.54 3.95 3.13
N GLY A 9 -4.78 3.36 4.30
CA GLY A 9 -3.78 2.62 5.09
C GLY A 9 -3.53 1.17 4.65
N CYS A 10 -4.12 0.72 3.55
CA CYS A 10 -3.96 -0.64 3.02
C CYS A 10 -3.18 -0.58 1.70
N PRO A 11 -1.90 -1.03 1.65
CA PRO A 11 -1.06 -0.87 0.47
C PRO A 11 -1.59 -1.65 -0.74
N VAL A 12 -2.12 -2.86 -0.54
CA VAL A 12 -2.77 -3.65 -1.61
C VAL A 12 -4.03 -2.96 -2.14
N CYS A 13 -4.74 -2.22 -1.29
CA CYS A 13 -5.94 -1.52 -1.68
C CYS A 13 -5.65 -0.34 -2.59
N VAL A 14 -4.52 0.34 -2.36
CA VAL A 14 -4.10 1.51 -3.14
C VAL A 14 -3.28 1.16 -4.38
N THR A 15 -2.76 -0.07 -4.51
CA THR A 15 -2.23 -0.58 -5.79
C THR A 15 -3.29 -0.47 -6.88
N THR A 16 -2.94 0.13 -8.01
CA THR A 16 -3.88 0.41 -9.10
C THR A 16 -4.31 -0.87 -9.81
N SER A 17 -5.46 -0.83 -10.48
CA SER A 17 -5.89 -1.95 -11.33
C SER A 17 -4.92 -2.19 -12.49
N HIS A 18 -4.24 -1.13 -12.97
CA HIS A 18 -3.24 -1.24 -14.03
C HIS A 18 -1.99 -1.99 -13.55
N GLU A 19 -1.46 -1.71 -12.36
CA GLU A 19 -0.33 -2.46 -11.79
C GLU A 19 -0.66 -3.95 -11.59
N VAL A 20 -1.89 -4.27 -11.18
CA VAL A 20 -2.34 -5.68 -11.09
C VAL A 20 -2.48 -6.30 -12.49
N ALA A 21 -2.94 -5.54 -13.48
CA ALA A 21 -3.04 -5.99 -14.86
C ALA A 21 -1.67 -6.23 -15.50
N ASP A 22 -0.67 -5.42 -15.15
CA ASP A 22 0.73 -5.63 -15.52
C ASP A 22 1.25 -6.96 -14.98
N ALA A 23 1.04 -7.24 -13.70
CA ALA A 23 1.44 -8.51 -13.10
C ALA A 23 0.73 -9.71 -13.76
N ILE A 24 -0.56 -9.59 -14.11
CA ILE A 24 -1.30 -10.61 -14.87
C ILE A 24 -0.71 -10.78 -16.29
N THR A 25 -0.34 -9.68 -16.93
CA THR A 25 0.23 -9.67 -18.29
C THR A 25 1.60 -10.34 -18.30
N LEU A 26 2.46 -10.05 -17.32
CA LEU A 26 3.73 -10.75 -17.12
C LEU A 26 3.51 -12.26 -17.00
N ALA A 27 2.61 -12.68 -16.11
CA ALA A 27 2.30 -14.09 -15.88
C ALA A 27 1.83 -14.81 -17.17
N ARG A 28 0.88 -14.19 -17.90
CA ARG A 28 0.34 -14.74 -19.15
C ARG A 28 1.34 -14.77 -20.31
N ASN A 29 2.44 -14.01 -20.21
CA ASN A 29 3.51 -13.98 -21.21
C ASN A 29 4.76 -14.79 -20.77
N GLY A 30 4.60 -15.74 -19.83
CA GLY A 30 5.64 -16.72 -19.51
C GLY A 30 6.65 -16.28 -18.45
N VAL A 31 6.42 -15.15 -17.78
CA VAL A 31 7.19 -14.75 -16.61
C VAL A 31 6.58 -15.42 -15.37
N THR A 32 7.40 -16.07 -14.54
CA THR A 32 6.94 -16.56 -13.23
C THR A 32 6.66 -15.36 -12.34
N VAL A 33 5.44 -15.23 -11.82
CA VAL A 33 5.07 -14.10 -10.94
C VAL A 33 4.93 -14.57 -9.50
N CYS A 34 5.72 -13.97 -8.61
CA CYS A 34 5.66 -14.17 -7.18
C CYS A 34 4.96 -12.98 -6.51
N ALA A 35 3.93 -13.23 -5.72
CA ALA A 35 3.18 -12.18 -5.02
C ALA A 35 2.70 -12.64 -3.63
N PHE A 36 2.35 -11.68 -2.78
CA PHE A 36 1.67 -11.96 -1.52
C PHE A 36 0.25 -12.49 -1.74
N GLY A 37 -0.24 -13.31 -0.81
CA GLY A 37 -1.51 -14.03 -0.95
C GLY A 37 -2.75 -13.13 -1.08
N ASP A 38 -2.70 -11.93 -0.52
CA ASP A 38 -3.78 -10.94 -0.62
C ASP A 38 -3.86 -10.28 -2.00
N LEU A 39 -2.72 -10.05 -2.68
CA LEU A 39 -2.69 -9.54 -4.04
C LEU A 39 -3.30 -10.53 -5.06
N MET A 40 -3.22 -11.83 -4.77
CA MET A 40 -3.65 -12.90 -5.69
C MET A 40 -5.10 -12.76 -6.17
N ARG A 41 -5.99 -12.26 -5.31
CA ARG A 41 -7.44 -12.20 -5.55
C ARG A 41 -7.92 -10.78 -5.86
N VAL A 42 -7.02 -9.82 -6.04
CA VAL A 42 -7.41 -8.45 -6.41
C VAL A 42 -7.99 -8.48 -7.84
N PRO A 43 -9.26 -8.11 -8.02
CA PRO A 43 -9.92 -8.22 -9.32
C PRO A 43 -9.54 -7.06 -10.24
N THR A 44 -9.40 -7.37 -11.53
CA THR A 44 -9.35 -6.39 -12.63
C THR A 44 -10.35 -6.81 -13.72
N THR A 45 -10.54 -5.98 -14.75
CA THR A 45 -11.40 -6.35 -15.90
C THR A 45 -10.84 -7.48 -16.76
N ILE A 46 -9.57 -7.88 -16.57
CA ILE A 46 -8.95 -9.01 -17.27
C ILE A 46 -8.74 -10.24 -16.36
N GLY A 47 -9.38 -10.23 -15.18
CA GLY A 47 -9.24 -11.25 -14.15
C GLY A 47 -8.31 -10.83 -13.00
N SER A 48 -7.85 -11.81 -12.25
CA SER A 48 -6.91 -11.70 -11.14
C SER A 48 -5.66 -12.55 -11.39
N LEU A 49 -4.64 -12.41 -10.54
CA LEU A 49 -3.48 -13.29 -10.54
C LEU A 49 -3.87 -14.76 -10.27
N PHE A 50 -4.93 -14.98 -9.48
CA PHE A 50 -5.48 -16.31 -9.27
C PHE A 50 -6.12 -16.88 -10.55
N ASP A 51 -6.85 -16.07 -11.31
CA ASP A 51 -7.42 -16.51 -12.59
C ASP A 51 -6.31 -16.85 -13.60
N ALA A 52 -5.27 -16.01 -13.70
CA ALA A 52 -4.10 -16.28 -14.54
C ALA A 52 -3.43 -17.61 -14.17
N LYS A 53 -3.32 -17.92 -12.88
CA LYS A 53 -2.82 -19.21 -12.39
C LYS A 53 -3.71 -20.38 -12.83
N THR A 54 -5.03 -20.23 -12.72
CA THR A 54 -6.00 -21.23 -13.20
C THR A 54 -5.93 -21.44 -14.71
N ASP A 55 -5.64 -20.37 -15.46
CA ASP A 55 -5.42 -20.40 -16.92
C ASP A 55 -4.07 -21.04 -17.32
N GLY A 56 -3.25 -21.48 -16.35
CA GLY A 56 -1.98 -22.18 -16.58
C GLY A 56 -0.72 -21.32 -16.51
N ALA A 57 -0.83 -20.03 -16.16
CA ALA A 57 0.33 -19.19 -15.90
C ALA A 57 1.04 -19.59 -14.59
N ASP A 58 2.37 -19.42 -14.54
CA ASP A 58 3.14 -19.72 -13.33
C ASP A 58 3.07 -18.55 -12.33
N VAL A 59 2.07 -18.62 -11.45
CA VAL A 59 1.90 -17.64 -10.36
C VAL A 59 2.04 -18.32 -8.99
N ARG A 60 2.95 -17.79 -8.16
CA ARG A 60 3.35 -18.37 -6.88
C ARG A 60 3.09 -17.42 -5.73
N ILE A 61 2.52 -17.94 -4.65
CA ILE A 61 2.33 -17.20 -3.41
C ILE A 61 3.63 -17.28 -2.62
N VAL A 62 4.13 -16.13 -2.18
CA VAL A 62 5.32 -16.02 -1.32
C VAL A 62 5.00 -15.24 -0.05
N TYR A 63 5.81 -15.42 0.98
CA TYR A 63 5.70 -14.67 2.23
C TYR A 63 6.81 -13.62 2.39
N SER A 64 7.83 -13.67 1.54
CA SER A 64 8.88 -12.66 1.48
C SER A 64 9.56 -12.63 0.11
N ILE A 65 10.36 -11.60 -0.13
CA ILE A 65 11.19 -11.51 -1.33
C ILE A 65 12.25 -12.62 -1.37
N GLU A 66 12.76 -13.06 -0.21
CA GLU A 66 13.76 -14.14 -0.13
C GLU A 66 13.22 -15.47 -0.66
N ASP A 67 11.92 -15.74 -0.48
CA ASP A 67 11.28 -16.90 -1.11
C ASP A 67 11.34 -16.79 -2.64
N ALA A 68 11.02 -15.62 -3.19
CA ALA A 68 11.07 -15.37 -4.63
C ALA A 68 12.50 -15.46 -5.18
N VAL A 69 13.49 -14.92 -4.47
CA VAL A 69 14.92 -15.02 -4.84
C VAL A 69 15.39 -16.48 -4.81
N ARG A 70 14.97 -17.27 -3.80
CA ARG A 70 15.27 -18.71 -3.74
C ARG A 70 14.69 -19.44 -4.95
N MET A 71 13.41 -19.20 -5.26
CA MET A 71 12.75 -19.79 -6.42
C MET A 71 13.42 -19.39 -7.74
N ALA A 72 13.87 -18.14 -7.88
CA ALA A 72 14.55 -17.68 -9.07
C ALA A 72 15.88 -18.42 -9.33
N ARG A 73 16.58 -18.85 -8.27
CA ARG A 73 17.80 -19.68 -8.38
C ARG A 73 17.55 -21.10 -8.84
N GLU A 74 16.32 -21.59 -8.67
CA GLU A 74 15.92 -22.97 -8.98
C GLU A 74 15.38 -23.13 -10.41
N GLN A 75 15.31 -22.04 -11.17
CA GLN A 75 14.79 -22.04 -12.54
C GLN A 75 15.56 -21.06 -13.44
N THR A 76 15.39 -21.22 -14.75
CA THR A 76 16.00 -20.35 -15.78
C THR A 76 15.02 -19.35 -16.38
N THR A 77 13.71 -19.56 -16.17
CA THR A 77 12.67 -18.64 -16.66
C THR A 77 12.68 -17.33 -15.88
N PRO A 78 12.37 -16.20 -16.52
CA PRO A 78 12.22 -14.92 -15.82
C PRO A 78 11.25 -15.04 -14.66
N LEU A 79 11.62 -14.49 -13.51
CA LEU A 79 10.81 -14.47 -12.30
C LEU A 79 10.71 -13.04 -11.78
N THR A 80 9.48 -12.54 -11.66
CA THR A 80 9.19 -11.22 -11.11
C THR A 80 8.54 -11.34 -9.73
N PHE A 81 9.12 -10.68 -8.74
CA PHE A 81 8.46 -10.45 -7.46
C PHE A 81 7.67 -9.13 -7.51
N VAL A 82 6.37 -9.20 -7.21
CA VAL A 82 5.51 -8.02 -7.12
C VAL A 82 5.54 -7.48 -5.69
N GLY A 83 6.36 -6.45 -5.47
CA GLY A 83 6.56 -5.83 -4.16
C GLY A 83 5.47 -4.81 -3.87
N VAL A 84 4.61 -5.08 -2.89
CA VAL A 84 3.55 -4.16 -2.45
C VAL A 84 3.79 -3.77 -1.00
N GLY A 85 3.61 -2.49 -0.68
CA GLY A 85 3.63 -2.02 0.70
C GLY A 85 4.16 -0.61 0.88
N PHE A 86 4.12 -0.13 2.12
CA PHE A 86 4.61 1.19 2.49
C PHE A 86 6.06 1.16 2.97
N GLU A 87 6.51 2.21 3.67
CA GLU A 87 7.85 2.34 4.24
C GLU A 87 8.24 1.15 5.16
N THR A 88 7.25 0.44 5.71
CA THR A 88 7.44 -0.74 6.57
C THR A 88 7.96 -1.97 5.83
N THR A 89 7.72 -2.05 4.51
CA THR A 89 8.01 -3.24 3.69
C THR A 89 9.05 -2.96 2.61
N ALA A 90 9.12 -1.73 2.09
CA ALA A 90 10.08 -1.37 1.05
C ALA A 90 11.54 -1.70 1.43
N PRO A 91 12.00 -1.55 2.70
CA PRO A 91 13.36 -1.94 3.07
C PRO A 91 13.66 -3.42 2.84
N SER A 92 12.72 -4.35 3.12
CA SER A 92 13.00 -5.77 2.91
C SER A 92 13.15 -6.11 1.42
N THR A 93 12.33 -5.48 0.56
CA THR A 93 12.48 -5.55 -0.90
C THR A 93 13.83 -5.01 -1.38
N GLY A 94 14.35 -3.95 -0.75
CA GLY A 94 15.61 -3.33 -1.12
C GLY A 94 16.88 -4.08 -0.66
N VAL A 95 16.81 -4.85 0.42
CA VAL A 95 17.98 -5.54 0.98
C VAL A 95 18.69 -6.47 -0.02
N PRO A 96 17.98 -7.34 -0.79
CA PRO A 96 18.62 -8.20 -1.77
C PRO A 96 19.34 -7.44 -2.89
N LEU A 97 18.82 -6.28 -3.31
CA LEU A 97 19.43 -5.44 -4.34
C LEU A 97 20.79 -4.90 -3.87
N ILE A 98 20.85 -4.38 -2.64
CA ILE A 98 22.08 -3.83 -2.04
C ILE A 98 23.11 -4.95 -1.77
N LYS A 99 22.66 -6.11 -1.29
CA LYS A 99 23.56 -7.24 -1.00
C LYS A 99 24.19 -7.83 -2.27
N GLY A 100 23.53 -7.70 -3.41
CA GLY A 100 23.95 -8.30 -4.67
C GLY A 100 23.81 -9.83 -4.70
N GLY A 101 24.28 -10.45 -5.78
CA GLY A 101 24.16 -11.90 -5.98
C GLY A 101 22.72 -12.37 -6.26
N LEU A 102 21.90 -11.48 -6.81
CA LEU A 102 20.60 -11.83 -7.36
C LEU A 102 20.76 -12.58 -8.68
N PRO A 103 19.92 -13.58 -8.96
CA PRO A 103 19.90 -14.27 -10.24
C PRO A 103 19.59 -13.30 -11.39
N GLU A 104 20.19 -13.52 -12.56
CA GLU A 104 19.97 -12.66 -13.74
C GLU A 104 18.53 -12.72 -14.27
N ASN A 105 17.80 -13.79 -13.97
CA ASN A 105 16.39 -13.95 -14.34
C ASN A 105 15.43 -13.32 -13.32
N PHE A 106 15.91 -12.67 -12.26
CA PHE A 106 15.07 -12.08 -11.22
C PHE A 106 14.77 -10.61 -11.50
N SER A 107 13.53 -10.19 -11.29
CA SER A 107 13.14 -8.78 -11.33
C SER A 107 12.11 -8.45 -10.24
N ILE A 108 11.97 -7.16 -9.94
CA ILE A 108 11.02 -6.63 -8.97
C ILE A 108 10.10 -5.66 -9.68
N TYR A 109 8.79 -5.92 -9.59
CA TYR A 109 7.75 -4.96 -9.96
C TYR A 109 7.36 -4.20 -8.68
N SER A 110 7.82 -2.94 -8.57
CA SER A 110 7.66 -2.14 -7.35
C SER A 110 6.32 -1.40 -7.34
N CYS A 111 5.38 -1.90 -6.54
CA CYS A 111 4.16 -1.18 -6.17
C CYS A 111 4.32 -0.46 -4.81
N HIS A 112 5.55 -0.21 -4.36
CA HIS A 112 5.79 0.42 -3.06
C HIS A 112 5.39 1.91 -3.07
N ARG A 113 4.91 2.39 -1.91
CA ARG A 113 4.29 3.71 -1.77
C ARG A 113 4.78 4.45 -0.53
N TYR A 114 4.82 5.78 -0.59
CA TYR A 114 5.07 6.66 0.56
C TYR A 114 3.75 7.09 1.20
N THR A 115 3.64 7.01 2.51
CA THR A 115 2.39 7.25 3.23
C THR A 115 2.06 8.75 3.32
N MET A 116 3.06 9.59 3.61
CA MET A 116 2.84 11.03 3.85
C MET A 116 2.30 11.80 2.62
N PRO A 117 2.78 11.56 1.39
CA PRO A 117 2.16 12.16 0.21
C PRO A 117 0.66 11.85 0.06
N ALA A 118 0.19 10.67 0.48
CA ALA A 118 -1.23 10.35 0.45
C ALA A 118 -2.03 11.09 1.53
N VAL A 119 -1.47 11.28 2.73
CA VAL A 119 -2.07 12.14 3.76
C VAL A 119 -2.21 13.58 3.24
N GLU A 120 -1.16 14.11 2.61
CA GLU A 120 -1.19 15.44 1.98
C GLU A 120 -2.25 15.51 0.86
N ALA A 121 -2.39 14.45 0.05
CA ALA A 121 -3.42 14.39 -0.99
C ALA A 121 -4.84 14.45 -0.41
N ILE A 122 -5.12 13.76 0.70
CA ILE A 122 -6.44 13.83 1.37
C ILE A 122 -6.74 15.26 1.82
N ILE A 123 -5.75 15.94 2.41
CA ILE A 123 -5.89 17.34 2.84
C ILE A 123 -6.13 18.24 1.61
N GLY A 124 -5.29 18.10 0.58
CA GLY A 124 -5.31 18.95 -0.61
C GLY A 124 -6.55 18.79 -1.49
N LEU A 125 -7.17 17.61 -1.50
CA LEU A 125 -8.44 17.38 -2.21
C LEU A 125 -9.61 18.16 -1.57
N GLY A 126 -9.56 18.44 -0.27
CA GLY A 126 -10.59 19.20 0.43
C GLY A 126 -11.98 18.54 0.45
N GLU A 127 -12.06 17.26 0.09
CA GLU A 127 -13.32 16.50 0.02
C GLU A 127 -13.78 16.00 1.41
N ASN A 128 -12.92 16.08 2.43
CA ASN A 128 -13.17 15.60 3.79
C ASN A 128 -13.01 16.71 4.83
N THR A 129 -13.81 16.64 5.89
CA THR A 129 -13.61 17.43 7.11
C THR A 129 -12.85 16.58 8.13
N ILE A 130 -11.54 16.79 8.24
CA ILE A 130 -10.67 16.07 9.18
C ILE A 130 -10.08 17.06 10.18
N ASP A 131 -10.41 16.88 11.45
CA ASP A 131 -9.93 17.74 12.54
C ASP A 131 -8.54 17.33 13.06
N GLY A 132 -8.10 16.10 12.79
CA GLY A 132 -6.79 15.60 13.19
C GLY A 132 -6.53 14.17 12.70
N PHE A 133 -5.27 13.74 12.78
CA PHE A 133 -4.84 12.44 12.25
C PHE A 133 -4.25 11.52 13.32
N ILE A 134 -4.71 10.27 13.33
CA ILE A 134 -3.99 9.17 13.97
C ILE A 134 -3.00 8.63 12.94
N MET A 135 -1.72 8.86 13.19
CA MET A 135 -0.64 8.52 12.27
C MET A 135 -0.15 7.08 12.46
N PRO A 136 0.22 6.38 11.38
CA PRO A 136 0.53 4.95 11.41
C PRO A 136 1.81 4.64 12.18
N GLY A 137 1.68 3.98 13.32
CA GLY A 137 2.79 3.66 14.22
C GLY A 137 3.94 2.88 13.56
N HIS A 138 3.66 1.82 12.80
CA HIS A 138 4.71 1.04 12.14
C HIS A 138 5.45 1.83 11.05
N VAL A 139 4.76 2.71 10.32
CA VAL A 139 5.43 3.62 9.37
C VAL A 139 6.35 4.56 10.15
N ALA A 140 5.88 5.13 11.26
CA ALA A 140 6.67 5.99 12.14
C ALA A 140 7.89 5.29 12.76
N VAL A 141 7.84 3.97 13.00
CA VAL A 141 9.04 3.19 13.40
C VAL A 141 10.14 3.30 12.35
N ILE A 142 9.79 3.38 11.07
CA ILE A 142 10.73 3.57 9.96
C ILE A 142 11.09 5.04 9.79
N THR A 143 10.08 5.90 9.63
CA THR A 143 10.25 7.29 9.22
C THR A 143 10.65 8.22 10.36
N GLY A 144 10.44 7.82 11.61
CA GLY A 144 10.55 8.71 12.76
C GLY A 144 9.48 9.79 12.76
N MET A 145 9.71 10.84 13.54
CA MET A 145 8.72 11.91 13.75
C MET A 145 8.81 13.05 12.73
N ASP A 146 9.95 13.21 12.05
CA ASP A 146 10.22 14.33 11.14
C ASP A 146 9.09 14.61 10.13
N PRO A 147 8.53 13.60 9.43
CA PRO A 147 7.49 13.90 8.43
C PRO A 147 6.20 14.46 9.03
N PHE A 148 5.87 14.09 10.27
CA PHE A 148 4.68 14.57 10.97
C PHE A 148 4.86 16.02 11.45
N TYR A 149 6.07 16.40 11.88
CA TYR A 149 6.39 17.79 12.17
C TYR A 149 6.34 18.66 10.91
N ASP A 150 6.82 18.16 9.78
CA ASP A 150 6.77 18.90 8.53
C ASP A 150 5.33 19.04 8.00
N LEU A 151 4.47 18.04 8.21
CA LEU A 151 3.04 18.17 7.96
C LEU A 151 2.40 19.21 8.91
N LEU A 152 2.74 19.18 10.20
CA LEU A 152 2.22 20.13 11.19
C LEU A 152 2.59 21.57 10.82
N LYS A 153 3.84 21.84 10.45
CA LYS A 153 4.30 23.18 10.06
C LYS A 153 3.54 23.72 8.85
N ARG A 154 3.16 22.86 7.90
CA ARG A 154 2.52 23.25 6.64
C ARG A 154 1.01 23.45 6.78
N TYR A 155 0.34 22.58 7.54
CA TYR A 155 -1.12 22.53 7.59
C TYR A 155 -1.71 22.87 8.96
N ASN A 156 -0.89 22.95 10.01
CA ASN A 156 -1.31 23.19 11.40
C ASN A 156 -2.42 22.22 11.87
N LEU A 157 -2.31 20.95 11.48
CA LEU A 157 -3.27 19.90 11.84
C LEU A 157 -2.74 19.06 13.01
N PRO A 158 -3.58 18.81 14.05
CA PRO A 158 -3.30 17.88 15.13
C PRO A 158 -2.96 16.47 14.64
N GLN A 159 -1.90 15.88 15.19
CA GLN A 159 -1.44 14.56 14.81
C GLN A 159 -0.99 13.78 16.05
N VAL A 160 -1.33 12.49 16.09
CA VAL A 160 -0.83 11.57 17.11
C VAL A 160 -0.38 10.28 16.44
N VAL A 161 0.91 9.96 16.55
CA VAL A 161 1.45 8.64 16.16
C VAL A 161 1.08 7.65 17.26
N ALA A 162 0.34 6.60 16.91
CA ALA A 162 -0.19 5.64 17.86
C ALA A 162 0.18 4.20 17.51
N GLY A 163 0.16 3.33 18.52
CA GLY A 163 0.24 1.88 18.34
C GLY A 163 -1.07 1.28 17.83
N PHE A 164 -1.20 -0.05 17.95
CA PHE A 164 -2.32 -0.82 17.40
C PHE A 164 -3.15 -1.54 18.47
N GLU A 165 -2.80 -1.37 19.75
CA GLU A 165 -3.62 -1.90 20.84
C GLU A 165 -4.88 -1.02 21.02
N PRO A 166 -6.00 -1.57 21.50
CA PRO A 166 -7.21 -0.79 21.72
C PRO A 166 -7.00 0.46 22.59
N LEU A 167 -6.10 0.36 23.58
CA LEU A 167 -5.77 1.49 24.45
C LEU A 167 -4.97 2.58 23.71
N ASP A 168 -4.05 2.20 22.81
CA ASP A 168 -3.30 3.18 22.00
C ASP A 168 -4.29 4.03 21.17
N MET A 169 -5.29 3.37 20.56
CA MET A 169 -6.32 4.04 19.76
C MET A 169 -7.19 4.99 20.60
N LEU A 170 -7.61 4.56 21.80
CA LEU A 170 -8.36 5.41 22.72
C LEU A 170 -7.54 6.62 23.18
N MET A 171 -6.26 6.41 23.48
CA MET A 171 -5.34 7.47 23.89
C MET A 171 -5.10 8.46 22.76
N ALA A 172 -4.92 7.99 21.52
CA ALA A 172 -4.78 8.86 20.36
C ALA A 172 -6.02 9.74 20.14
N CYS A 173 -7.23 9.17 20.23
CA CYS A 173 -8.47 9.93 20.17
C CYS A 173 -8.56 10.99 21.28
N TYR A 174 -8.20 10.63 22.51
CA TYR A 174 -8.19 11.57 23.63
C TYR A 174 -7.18 12.71 23.43
N MET A 175 -5.95 12.39 22.99
CA MET A 175 -4.90 13.38 22.75
C MET A 175 -5.29 14.35 21.63
N LEU A 176 -5.86 13.86 20.54
CA LEU A 176 -6.39 14.70 19.46
C LEU A 176 -7.53 15.60 19.96
N ALA A 177 -8.49 15.04 20.70
CA ALA A 177 -9.60 15.81 21.27
C ALA A 177 -9.10 16.90 22.22
N LYS A 178 -8.07 16.60 23.01
CA LYS A 178 -7.41 17.56 23.91
C LYS A 178 -6.74 18.69 23.14
N GLN A 179 -5.96 18.38 22.10
CA GLN A 179 -5.33 19.38 21.23
C GLN A 179 -6.38 20.32 20.60
N LEU A 180 -7.50 19.77 20.12
CA LEU A 180 -8.62 20.55 19.57
C LEU A 180 -9.29 21.44 20.62
N TYR A 181 -9.50 20.93 21.84
CA TYR A 181 -10.05 21.69 22.95
C TYR A 181 -9.12 22.85 23.37
N GLU A 182 -7.82 22.59 23.43
CA GLU A 182 -6.78 23.57 23.76
C GLU A 182 -6.48 24.54 22.60
N LYS A 183 -6.97 24.25 21.39
CA LYS A 183 -6.71 24.98 20.14
C LYS A 183 -5.22 25.06 19.81
N GLU A 184 -4.48 24.00 20.11
CA GLU A 184 -3.04 23.91 19.87
C GLU A 184 -2.73 22.60 19.14
N ALA A 185 -2.36 22.71 17.87
CA ALA A 185 -1.98 21.56 17.06
C ALA A 185 -0.53 21.15 17.39
N ARG A 186 -0.34 19.86 17.66
CA ARG A 186 0.97 19.24 17.90
C ARG A 186 1.06 17.94 17.11
N ALA A 187 2.29 17.50 16.84
CA ALA A 187 2.57 16.15 16.39
C ALA A 187 3.15 15.38 17.58
N GLU A 188 2.32 14.55 18.20
CA GLU A 188 2.70 13.81 19.41
C GLU A 188 2.99 12.34 19.09
N ASN A 189 3.93 11.77 19.84
CA ASN A 189 4.25 10.34 19.76
C ASN A 189 3.66 9.64 20.99
N GLU A 190 2.54 8.95 20.81
CA GLU A 190 1.97 8.07 21.85
C GLU A 190 2.72 6.73 21.84
N TYR A 191 3.15 6.27 20.65
CA TYR A 191 3.82 4.99 20.46
C TYR A 191 5.32 4.97 20.83
N THR A 192 5.69 5.69 21.90
CA THR A 192 7.08 5.89 22.38
C THR A 192 7.85 4.60 22.65
N ARG A 193 7.14 3.50 22.94
CA ARG A 193 7.73 2.19 23.18
C ARG A 193 8.45 1.59 21.96
N LEU A 194 8.10 2.02 20.74
CA LEU A 194 8.76 1.57 19.50
C LEU A 194 9.24 2.72 18.61
N VAL A 195 8.50 3.83 18.55
CA VAL A 195 8.83 4.95 17.65
C VAL A 195 9.89 5.84 18.29
N ARG A 196 11.05 5.91 17.65
CA ARG A 196 12.13 6.85 17.99
C ARG A 196 12.00 8.09 17.12
N GLU A 197 12.47 9.22 17.64
CA GLU A 197 12.47 10.50 16.91
C GLU A 197 13.08 10.38 15.50
N SER A 198 14.27 9.76 15.42
CA SER A 198 14.99 9.56 14.16
C SER A 198 14.38 8.46 13.27
N GLY A 199 13.47 7.65 13.79
CA GLY A 199 13.04 6.40 13.16
C GLY A 199 14.18 5.39 13.02
N ASN A 200 14.08 4.53 12.01
CA ASN A 200 15.09 3.51 11.70
C ASN A 200 16.02 4.00 10.59
N MET A 201 17.18 4.54 10.98
CA MET A 201 18.16 5.09 10.06
C MET A 201 18.65 4.09 8.99
N LYS A 202 18.78 2.81 9.34
CA LYS A 202 19.21 1.79 8.37
C LYS A 202 18.14 1.55 7.30
N ALA A 203 16.87 1.48 7.71
CA ALA A 203 15.76 1.31 6.79
C ALA A 203 15.59 2.54 5.86
N LYS A 204 15.73 3.76 6.41
CA LYS A 204 15.74 5.00 5.63
C LYS A 204 16.85 5.00 4.56
N GLU A 205 18.06 4.58 4.93
CA GLU A 205 19.18 4.52 3.99
C GLU A 205 18.92 3.50 2.87
N ILE A 206 18.38 2.32 3.20
CA ILE A 206 18.00 1.31 2.20
C ILE A 206 16.96 1.88 1.23
N ILE A 207 15.90 2.53 1.75
CA ILE A 207 14.87 3.14 0.90
C ILE A 207 15.48 4.17 -0.04
N LYS A 208 16.34 5.05 0.48
CA LYS A 208 16.99 6.11 -0.30
C LYS A 208 17.96 5.55 -1.35
N GLN A 209 18.69 4.50 -1.02
CA GLN A 209 19.64 3.87 -1.94
C GLN A 209 18.92 3.15 -3.07
N VAL A 210 17.85 2.42 -2.77
CA VAL A 210 17.17 1.54 -3.73
C VAL A 210 16.10 2.26 -4.54
N PHE A 211 15.40 3.23 -3.95
CA PHE A 211 14.23 3.84 -4.56
C PHE A 211 14.38 5.36 -4.73
N HIS A 212 13.68 5.90 -5.71
CA HIS A 212 13.40 7.33 -5.83
C HIS A 212 11.90 7.57 -5.96
N PRO A 213 11.40 8.73 -5.48
CA PRO A 213 9.99 9.06 -5.57
C PRO A 213 9.60 9.46 -6.99
N ILE A 214 8.48 8.92 -7.48
CA ILE A 214 7.83 9.35 -8.72
C ILE A 214 6.37 9.75 -8.48
N ASP A 215 5.82 10.50 -9.43
CA ASP A 215 4.42 10.88 -9.47
C ASP A 215 3.61 9.76 -10.12
N MET A 216 2.59 9.26 -9.44
CA MET A 216 1.68 8.25 -10.01
C MET A 216 0.33 8.30 -9.31
N ASN A 217 -0.69 7.77 -9.97
CA ASN A 217 -1.98 7.53 -9.35
C ASN A 217 -1.91 6.41 -8.29
N TRP A 218 -2.76 6.55 -7.27
CA TRP A 218 -3.15 5.43 -6.41
C TRP A 218 -4.58 5.04 -6.80
N ARG A 219 -4.98 3.80 -6.51
CA ARG A 219 -6.39 3.43 -6.72
C ARG A 219 -7.29 4.36 -5.90
N GLY A 220 -8.22 5.01 -6.59
CA GLY A 220 -9.11 5.96 -5.95
C GLY A 220 -8.47 7.30 -5.61
N PHE A 221 -7.33 7.65 -6.19
CA PHE A 221 -6.76 8.99 -6.10
C PHE A 221 -6.32 9.45 -7.49
N PRO A 222 -6.31 10.78 -7.74
CA PRO A 222 -5.58 11.30 -8.89
C PRO A 222 -4.08 11.00 -8.74
N VAL A 223 -3.28 11.50 -9.68
CA VAL A 223 -1.82 11.47 -9.55
C VAL A 223 -1.41 12.15 -8.24
N ILE A 224 -0.72 11.41 -7.36
CA ILE A 224 -0.16 11.94 -6.12
C ILE A 224 1.33 12.16 -6.35
N PRO A 225 1.83 13.40 -6.24
CA PRO A 225 3.24 13.71 -6.44
C PRO A 225 4.14 12.94 -5.47
N LYS A 226 5.27 12.43 -5.96
CA LYS A 226 6.34 11.80 -5.17
C LYS A 226 5.85 10.71 -4.21
N SER A 227 4.84 9.96 -4.62
CA SER A 227 4.14 9.01 -3.74
C SER A 227 4.50 7.55 -3.98
N VAL A 228 5.20 7.25 -5.07
CA VAL A 228 5.58 5.88 -5.47
C VAL A 228 7.08 5.71 -5.41
N MET A 229 7.52 4.54 -4.94
CA MET A 229 8.93 4.17 -4.83
C MET A 229 9.35 3.42 -6.10
N ALA A 230 9.84 4.15 -7.10
CA ALA A 230 10.44 3.56 -8.30
C ALA A 230 11.88 3.11 -8.01
N ILE A 231 12.33 2.04 -8.67
CA ILE A 231 13.68 1.50 -8.48
C ILE A 231 14.71 2.42 -9.15
N ASN A 232 15.80 2.73 -8.45
CA ASN A 232 16.89 3.56 -8.97
C ASN A 232 17.61 2.91 -10.16
N ASP A 233 18.16 3.77 -11.04
CA ASP A 233 18.85 3.33 -12.26
C ASP A 233 20.03 2.39 -12.00
N GLU A 234 20.71 2.52 -10.85
CA GLU A 234 21.77 1.60 -10.41
C GLU A 234 21.29 0.13 -10.33
N PHE A 235 20.00 -0.08 -10.08
CA PHE A 235 19.35 -1.39 -9.97
C PHE A 235 18.46 -1.71 -11.17
N ALA A 236 18.61 -0.99 -12.30
CA ALA A 236 17.76 -1.15 -13.49
C ALA A 236 17.71 -2.58 -14.05
N ALA A 237 18.78 -3.36 -13.87
CA ALA A 237 18.83 -4.77 -14.28
C ALA A 237 17.82 -5.67 -13.53
N PHE A 238 17.28 -5.20 -12.41
CA PHE A 238 16.29 -5.90 -11.59
C PHE A 238 14.95 -5.17 -11.56
N ASP A 239 14.78 -4.08 -12.30
CA ASP A 239 13.53 -3.33 -12.39
C ASP A 239 12.62 -3.95 -13.45
N ALA A 240 11.51 -4.57 -13.04
CA ALA A 240 10.59 -5.23 -13.95
C ALA A 240 9.98 -4.28 -14.99
N HIS A 241 9.85 -2.98 -14.69
CA HIS A 241 9.36 -2.00 -15.66
C HIS A 241 10.32 -1.83 -16.85
N LYS A 242 11.62 -2.04 -16.62
CA LYS A 242 12.67 -1.93 -17.65
C LYS A 242 12.96 -3.28 -18.29
N VAL A 243 13.10 -4.33 -17.48
CA VAL A 243 13.44 -5.69 -17.93
C VAL A 243 12.33 -6.30 -18.79
N HIS A 244 11.07 -5.95 -18.53
CA HIS A 244 9.90 -6.50 -19.23
C HIS A 244 9.08 -5.43 -19.96
N GLU A 245 9.70 -4.31 -20.36
CA GLU A 245 9.04 -3.19 -21.03
C GLU A 245 8.21 -3.65 -22.26
N ASP A 246 8.74 -4.59 -23.04
CA ASP A 246 8.10 -5.14 -24.24
C ASP A 246 6.85 -5.99 -23.92
N ILE A 247 6.83 -6.66 -22.77
CA ILE A 247 5.67 -7.41 -22.27
C ILE A 247 4.64 -6.46 -21.68
N LEU A 248 5.08 -5.50 -20.87
CA LEU A 248 4.21 -4.53 -20.20
C LEU A 248 3.53 -3.58 -21.19
N ALA A 249 4.17 -3.27 -22.32
CA ALA A 249 3.55 -2.53 -23.42
C ALA A 249 2.31 -3.24 -24.01
N LYS A 250 2.11 -4.54 -23.73
CA LYS A 250 0.95 -5.32 -24.16
C LYS A 250 -0.16 -5.34 -23.10
N THR A 251 0.03 -4.74 -21.94
CA THR A 251 -1.00 -4.69 -20.89
C THR A 251 -2.23 -3.95 -21.43
N PRO A 252 -3.41 -4.60 -21.44
CA PRO A 252 -4.62 -3.95 -21.92
C PRO A 252 -5.07 -2.85 -20.96
N ALA A 253 -5.80 -1.87 -21.49
CA ALA A 253 -6.49 -0.91 -20.65
C ALA A 253 -7.49 -1.64 -19.74
N VAL A 254 -7.48 -1.30 -18.46
CA VAL A 254 -8.37 -1.85 -17.45
C VAL A 254 -9.13 -0.74 -16.73
N ALA A 255 -10.35 -1.04 -16.29
CA ALA A 255 -11.10 -0.09 -15.48
C ALA A 255 -10.43 0.08 -14.11
N GLU A 256 -10.39 1.32 -13.59
CA GLU A 256 -9.82 1.62 -12.28
C GLU A 256 -10.56 0.88 -11.15
N GLU A 257 -11.88 0.75 -11.27
CA GLU A 257 -12.73 0.03 -10.33
C GLU A 257 -13.73 -0.86 -11.07
N ALA A 258 -14.09 -1.99 -10.43
CA ALA A 258 -15.17 -2.81 -10.93
C ALA A 258 -16.51 -2.05 -10.87
N LYS A 259 -17.42 -2.36 -11.79
CA LYS A 259 -18.72 -1.69 -11.88
C LYS A 259 -19.49 -1.77 -10.54
N GLY A 260 -19.83 -0.61 -9.99
CA GLY A 260 -20.55 -0.48 -8.73
C GLY A 260 -19.67 -0.56 -7.47
N CYS A 261 -18.37 -0.80 -7.59
CA CYS A 261 -17.45 -0.60 -6.48
C CYS A 261 -17.33 0.89 -6.16
N SER A 262 -17.03 1.20 -4.89
CA SER A 262 -16.78 2.57 -4.41
C SER A 262 -15.54 2.59 -3.52
N CYS A 263 -14.57 1.70 -3.80
CA CYS A 263 -13.42 1.50 -2.93
C CYS A 263 -12.55 2.77 -2.90
N GLY A 264 -12.47 3.54 -3.98
CA GLY A 264 -11.79 4.83 -3.97
C GLY A 264 -12.42 5.85 -3.04
N GLN A 265 -13.76 5.91 -2.95
CA GLN A 265 -14.43 6.79 -1.98
C GLN A 265 -14.19 6.32 -0.54
N VAL A 266 -14.20 5.00 -0.31
CA VAL A 266 -13.88 4.40 1.00
C VAL A 266 -12.44 4.71 1.41
N LEU A 267 -11.48 4.57 0.49
CA LEU A 267 -10.06 4.84 0.74
C LEU A 267 -9.79 6.33 1.02
N ARG A 268 -10.58 7.22 0.41
CA ARG A 268 -10.53 8.66 0.67
C ARG A 268 -11.31 9.08 1.92
N GLY A 269 -11.98 8.17 2.62
CA GLY A 269 -12.76 8.46 3.82
C GLY A 269 -14.13 9.13 3.57
N LEU A 270 -14.55 9.26 2.30
CA LEU A 270 -15.79 9.96 1.91
C LEU A 270 -17.06 9.19 2.29
N ILE A 271 -16.96 7.86 2.29
CA ILE A 271 -18.04 6.96 2.68
C ILE A 271 -17.50 5.83 3.55
N THR A 272 -18.34 5.28 4.43
CA THR A 272 -18.04 4.04 5.14
C THR A 272 -18.22 2.82 4.22
N SER A 273 -17.64 1.69 4.63
CA SER A 273 -17.80 0.42 3.93
C SER A 273 -19.27 0.05 3.72
N GLU A 274 -20.13 0.27 4.73
CA GLU A 274 -21.56 -0.03 4.74
C GLU A 274 -22.38 0.86 3.80
N GLN A 275 -21.89 2.06 3.49
CA GLN A 275 -22.54 2.98 2.54
C GLN A 275 -22.31 2.56 1.09
N CYS A 276 -21.32 1.70 0.81
CA CYS A 276 -21.12 1.15 -0.53
C CYS A 276 -22.28 0.21 -0.92
N PRO A 277 -22.94 0.42 -2.08
CA PRO A 277 -24.13 -0.34 -2.47
C PRO A 277 -23.86 -1.84 -2.66
N MET A 278 -22.61 -2.20 -2.93
CA MET A 278 -22.17 -3.59 -3.15
C MET A 278 -21.78 -4.32 -1.87
N PHE A 279 -21.50 -3.59 -0.78
CA PHE A 279 -20.95 -4.16 0.45
C PHE A 279 -21.87 -5.22 1.08
N GLY A 280 -21.31 -6.41 1.30
CA GLY A 280 -22.01 -7.55 1.88
C GLY A 280 -23.13 -8.15 1.03
N LYS A 281 -23.40 -7.58 -0.15
CA LYS A 281 -24.36 -8.07 -1.15
C LYS A 281 -23.61 -8.77 -2.28
N GLY A 282 -23.26 -8.03 -3.33
CA GLY A 282 -22.47 -8.54 -4.46
C GLY A 282 -20.98 -8.60 -4.15
N CYS A 283 -20.48 -7.79 -3.21
CA CYS A 283 -19.09 -7.80 -2.76
C CYS A 283 -18.97 -8.47 -1.39
N LYS A 284 -18.33 -9.65 -1.35
CA LYS A 284 -18.09 -10.46 -0.15
C LYS A 284 -16.66 -11.03 -0.18
N PRO A 285 -16.08 -11.49 0.93
CA PRO A 285 -14.74 -12.11 0.91
C PRO A 285 -14.62 -13.33 -0.02
N THR A 286 -15.71 -14.07 -0.23
CA THR A 286 -15.78 -15.20 -1.17
C THR A 286 -15.88 -14.75 -2.63
N SER A 287 -16.44 -13.57 -2.89
CA SER A 287 -16.64 -12.97 -4.21
C SER A 287 -16.36 -11.46 -4.17
N PRO A 288 -15.08 -11.05 -4.03
CA PRO A 288 -14.72 -9.65 -3.83
C PRO A 288 -14.83 -8.88 -5.15
N MET A 289 -15.48 -7.71 -5.11
CA MET A 289 -15.58 -6.81 -6.27
C MET A 289 -14.47 -5.76 -6.32
N GLY A 290 -13.69 -5.63 -5.25
CA GLY A 290 -12.63 -4.64 -5.14
C GLY A 290 -11.65 -5.00 -4.03
N PRO A 291 -10.47 -4.38 -4.02
CA PRO A 291 -9.36 -4.80 -3.16
C PRO A 291 -9.66 -4.56 -1.67
N CYS A 292 -10.49 -3.56 -1.34
CA CYS A 292 -10.92 -3.26 0.03
C CYS A 292 -11.60 -4.47 0.70
N MET A 293 -12.18 -5.40 -0.07
CA MET A 293 -12.80 -6.64 0.43
C MET A 293 -11.85 -7.85 0.38
N VAL A 294 -10.75 -7.75 -0.38
CA VAL A 294 -9.74 -8.80 -0.54
C VAL A 294 -8.73 -8.78 0.61
N SER A 295 -8.09 -7.63 0.80
CA SER A 295 -6.99 -7.50 1.78
C SER A 295 -7.52 -7.64 3.20
N ALA A 296 -6.75 -8.29 4.06
CA ALA A 296 -7.03 -8.36 5.49
C ALA A 296 -6.95 -6.99 6.18
N GLU A 297 -6.19 -6.05 5.60
CA GLU A 297 -6.06 -4.65 6.03
C GLU A 297 -7.12 -3.75 5.37
N GLY A 298 -7.93 -4.28 4.44
CA GLY A 298 -8.91 -3.49 3.71
C GLY A 298 -10.13 -3.11 4.56
N ASN A 299 -10.53 -1.84 4.49
CA ASN A 299 -11.66 -1.28 5.25
C ASN A 299 -12.93 -2.13 5.13
N CYS A 300 -13.26 -2.61 3.93
CA CYS A 300 -14.46 -3.40 3.70
C CYS A 300 -14.32 -4.82 4.28
N ASN A 301 -13.15 -5.47 4.17
CA ASN A 301 -12.93 -6.79 4.73
C ASN A 301 -13.04 -6.75 6.26
N ILE A 302 -12.41 -5.76 6.90
CA ILE A 302 -12.46 -5.52 8.34
C ILE A 302 -13.92 -5.30 8.77
N ALA A 303 -14.62 -4.34 8.15
CA ALA A 303 -16.01 -4.04 8.46
C ALA A 303 -16.91 -5.29 8.30
N TYR A 304 -16.71 -6.08 7.24
CA TYR A 304 -17.49 -7.29 7.00
C TYR A 304 -17.24 -8.38 8.06
N ARG A 305 -15.98 -8.61 8.44
CA ARG A 305 -15.59 -9.63 9.43
C ARG A 305 -16.11 -9.34 10.83
N PHE A 306 -16.14 -8.07 11.22
CA PHE A 306 -16.55 -7.64 12.55
C PHE A 306 -17.98 -7.10 12.62
N ARG A 307 -18.71 -7.13 11.50
CA ARG A 307 -20.12 -6.72 11.44
C ARG A 307 -20.96 -7.48 12.48
N GLY A 308 -21.76 -6.74 13.25
CA GLY A 308 -22.67 -7.31 14.25
C GLY A 308 -21.98 -7.84 15.51
N ARG A 309 -20.70 -7.50 15.73
CA ARG A 309 -19.94 -7.80 16.96
C ARG A 309 -19.67 -6.55 17.82
N LEU A 310 -20.45 -5.50 17.61
CA LEU A 310 -20.51 -4.30 18.46
C LEU A 310 -21.94 -4.12 18.95
#